data_AF-A0A2E6Z7R6-F1
#
_entry.id   AF-A0A2E6Z7R6-F1
#
_cell.length_a   1.000
_cell.length_b   1.000
_cell.length_c   1.000
_cell.angle_alpha   90.00
_cell.angle_beta   90.00
_cell.angle_gamma   90.00
#
_symmetry.space_group_name_H-M   'P 1'
#
loop_
_entity.id
_entity.type
_entity.pdbx_description
1 polymer ?
#
loop_
_entity_poly.entity_id
_entity_poly.type
_entity_poly.pdbx_seq_one_letter_code
_entity_poly.pdbx_strand_id
1 'polypeptide(L)'
;MSSMQWRLPTFDELSSLLWGDVPLKGSGLCKQHELLETAYATTFENCRHWYWSSDVLSQGDKIRVVDFRDGFAGFAGKANIGRARLVSSIKTQHLWKSGDCAGFRYEVLQGGIVKDKKTGLLWQQSALQTKLSFEDVLALRDDAGLIKTKVA
;
A
#
# COMPACT_ATOMS: atom_id res chain seq x y z
N MET A 1 -9.77 24.69 -1.33
CA MET A 1 -9.47 23.35 -1.86
C MET A 1 -8.50 22.69 -0.90
N SER A 2 -8.90 21.66 -0.16
CA SER A 2 -7.99 20.97 0.75
C SER A 2 -6.93 20.24 -0.07
N SER A 3 -5.65 20.55 0.15
CA SER A 3 -4.52 19.87 -0.50
C SER A 3 -4.50 18.39 -0.08
N MET A 4 -4.34 17.47 -1.04
CA MET A 4 -4.10 16.06 -0.71
C MET A 4 -2.78 15.92 0.05
N GLN A 5 -2.86 15.41 1.28
CA GLN A 5 -1.69 15.17 2.12
C GLN A 5 -1.25 13.71 1.97
N TRP A 6 -0.09 13.51 1.34
CA TRP A 6 0.47 12.18 1.07
C TRP A 6 1.44 11.78 2.19
N ARG A 7 1.27 10.58 2.73
CA ARG A 7 2.10 10.04 3.80
C ARG A 7 2.47 8.59 3.55
N LEU A 8 3.42 8.10 4.33
CA LEU A 8 3.63 6.67 4.46
C LEU A 8 2.36 5.99 5.01
N PRO A 9 1.99 4.83 4.47
CA PRO A 9 0.92 4.02 5.02
C PRO A 9 1.35 3.41 6.34
N THR A 10 0.37 3.22 7.22
CA THR A 10 0.56 2.33 8.37
C THR A 10 0.71 0.88 7.90
N PHE A 11 1.25 0.03 8.77
CA PHE A 11 1.40 -1.39 8.50
C PHE A 11 0.04 -2.05 8.24
N ASP A 12 -1.01 -1.68 8.96
CA ASP A 12 -2.35 -2.22 8.77
C ASP A 12 -2.92 -1.79 7.40
N GLU A 13 -2.74 -0.53 7.01
CA GLU A 13 -3.16 -0.06 5.68
C GLU A 13 -2.41 -0.81 4.57
N LEU A 14 -1.09 -0.96 4.70
CA LEU A 14 -0.25 -1.62 3.72
C LEU A 14 -0.52 -3.13 3.64
N SER A 15 -0.65 -3.80 4.77
CA SER A 15 -0.94 -5.24 4.83
C SER A 15 -2.38 -5.55 4.40
N SER A 16 -3.33 -4.62 4.55
CA SER A 16 -4.69 -4.79 4.02
C SER A 16 -4.75 -4.97 2.50
N LEU A 17 -3.68 -4.62 1.79
CA LEU A 17 -3.55 -4.83 0.34
C LEU A 17 -3.20 -6.29 -0.01
N LEU A 18 -2.54 -7.03 0.89
CA LEU A 18 -2.23 -8.46 0.70
C LEU A 18 -3.48 -9.33 0.73
N TRP A 19 -4.41 -8.98 1.63
CA TRP A 19 -5.58 -9.78 1.90
C TRP A 19 -6.76 -9.21 1.10
N GLY A 20 -7.01 -9.78 -0.08
CA GLY A 20 -8.31 -9.61 -0.71
C GLY A 20 -9.38 -10.25 0.17
N ASP A 21 -10.40 -9.49 0.59
CA ASP A 21 -11.51 -10.03 1.38
C ASP A 21 -12.40 -10.92 0.50
N VAL A 22 -11.95 -12.12 0.18
CA VAL A 22 -12.82 -13.17 -0.36
C VAL A 22 -13.16 -14.09 0.81
N PRO A 23 -14.45 -14.30 1.13
CA PRO A 23 -14.82 -15.25 2.17
C PRO A 23 -14.30 -16.64 1.77
N LEU A 24 -13.48 -17.23 2.64
CA LEU A 24 -12.97 -18.59 2.50
C LEU A 24 -14.14 -19.59 2.52
N LYS A 25 -14.73 -19.85 1.36
CA LYS A 25 -15.65 -20.99 1.16
C LYS A 25 -15.30 -21.71 -0.14
N GLY A 26 -14.78 -22.93 0.02
CA GLY A 26 -14.61 -23.89 -1.07
C GLY A 26 -13.21 -23.90 -1.68
N SER A 27 -12.82 -25.08 -2.16
CA SER A 27 -11.52 -25.51 -2.68
C SER A 27 -11.05 -24.80 -3.97
N GLY A 28 -11.09 -23.46 -4.00
CA GLY A 28 -10.72 -22.61 -5.14
C GLY A 28 -9.55 -21.66 -4.87
N LEU A 29 -8.82 -21.85 -3.77
CA LEU A 29 -7.75 -20.96 -3.26
C LEU A 29 -6.68 -20.59 -4.30
N CYS A 30 -6.37 -21.48 -5.24
CA CYS A 30 -5.28 -21.28 -6.20
C CYS A 30 -5.62 -20.25 -7.31
N LYS A 31 -6.88 -20.22 -7.80
CA LYS A 31 -7.27 -19.33 -8.91
C LYS A 31 -7.63 -17.90 -8.46
N GLN A 32 -7.99 -17.72 -7.20
CA GLN A 32 -8.39 -16.42 -6.66
C GLN A 32 -7.19 -15.60 -6.17
N HIS A 33 -6.14 -16.26 -5.65
CA HIS A 33 -4.85 -15.61 -5.43
C HIS A 33 -4.34 -15.03 -6.75
N GLU A 34 -4.41 -15.81 -7.83
CA GLU A 34 -3.99 -15.38 -9.17
C GLU A 34 -4.79 -14.20 -9.70
N LEU A 35 -6.12 -14.16 -9.51
CA LEU A 35 -6.95 -13.02 -9.94
C LEU A 35 -6.76 -11.76 -9.08
N LEU A 36 -6.57 -11.91 -7.77
CA LEU A 36 -6.26 -10.80 -6.87
C LEU A 36 -4.85 -10.27 -7.12
N GLU A 37 -3.89 -11.16 -7.30
CA GLU A 37 -2.52 -10.84 -7.67
C GLU A 37 -2.48 -10.20 -9.06
N THR A 38 -3.32 -10.64 -10.00
CA THR A 38 -3.44 -10.00 -11.33
C THR A 38 -4.09 -8.64 -11.23
N ALA A 39 -5.22 -8.48 -10.55
CA ALA A 39 -5.88 -7.18 -10.36
C ALA A 39 -4.99 -6.22 -9.56
N TYR A 40 -4.30 -6.71 -8.53
CA TYR A 40 -3.38 -5.93 -7.73
C TYR A 40 -2.12 -5.58 -8.52
N ALA A 41 -1.50 -6.51 -9.25
CA ALA A 41 -0.31 -6.26 -10.07
C ALA A 41 -0.59 -5.40 -11.31
N THR A 42 -1.81 -5.47 -11.87
CA THR A 42 -2.24 -4.56 -12.96
C THR A 42 -2.55 -3.17 -12.41
N THR A 43 -3.05 -3.08 -11.18
CA THR A 43 -3.39 -1.80 -10.54
C THR A 43 -2.18 -1.13 -9.89
N PHE A 44 -1.23 -1.91 -9.38
CA PHE A 44 -0.04 -1.46 -8.67
C PHE A 44 1.22 -2.04 -9.30
N GLU A 45 2.11 -1.17 -9.78
CA GLU A 45 3.31 -1.62 -10.47
C GLU A 45 4.33 -2.27 -9.51
N ASN A 46 4.88 -3.41 -9.91
CA ASN A 46 6.14 -3.98 -9.41
C ASN A 46 6.13 -4.45 -7.93
N CYS A 47 5.45 -5.55 -7.65
CA CYS A 47 5.29 -6.16 -6.32
C CYS A 47 6.54 -6.88 -5.76
N ARG A 48 7.73 -6.79 -6.39
CA ARG A 48 8.91 -7.62 -6.06
C ARG A 48 9.91 -6.97 -5.10
N HIS A 49 9.44 -6.29 -4.07
CA HIS A 49 10.30 -5.61 -3.10
C HIS A 49 9.62 -5.50 -1.73
N TRP A 50 10.41 -5.25 -0.69
CA TRP A 50 9.88 -4.80 0.59
C TRP A 50 9.34 -3.38 0.50
N TYR A 51 8.19 -3.17 1.10
CA TYR A 51 7.53 -1.89 1.22
C TYR A 51 7.53 -1.44 2.67
N TRP A 52 8.07 -0.24 2.89
CA TRP A 52 8.11 0.41 4.18
C TRP A 52 6.72 0.90 4.60
N SER A 53 6.44 0.78 5.89
CA SER A 53 5.31 1.45 6.55
C SER A 53 5.81 2.54 7.50
N SER A 54 4.90 3.31 8.09
CA SER A 54 5.21 4.28 9.14
C SER A 54 5.41 3.66 10.52
N ASP A 55 5.14 2.36 10.69
CA ASP A 55 5.12 1.68 11.99
C ASP A 55 6.53 1.29 12.42
N VAL A 56 7.08 2.08 13.33
CA VAL A 56 8.41 1.90 13.90
C VAL A 56 8.29 1.26 15.28
N LEU A 57 9.10 0.23 15.56
CA LEU A 57 9.15 -0.38 16.89
C LEU A 57 9.80 0.54 17.92
N SER A 58 9.49 0.29 19.20
CA SER A 58 9.80 1.12 20.38
C SER A 58 11.28 1.34 20.71
N GLN A 59 12.21 0.92 19.84
CA GLN A 59 13.64 1.27 19.93
C GLN A 59 14.17 1.97 18.66
N GLY A 60 13.32 2.24 17.67
CA GLY A 60 13.73 2.95 16.45
C GLY A 60 14.71 2.17 15.56
N ASP A 61 14.93 0.88 15.82
CA ASP A 61 15.89 0.04 15.12
C ASP A 61 15.26 -0.78 13.99
N LYS A 62 13.93 -0.91 13.99
CA LYS A 62 13.14 -1.70 13.07
C LYS A 62 11.86 -1.00 12.65
N ILE A 63 11.54 -1.13 11.36
CA ILE A 63 10.31 -0.64 10.75
C ILE A 63 9.55 -1.84 10.20
N ARG A 64 8.23 -1.84 10.36
CA ARG A 64 7.35 -2.85 9.77
C ARG A 64 7.37 -2.77 8.26
N VAL A 65 7.48 -3.92 7.60
CA VAL A 65 7.52 -4.02 6.14
C VAL A 65 6.58 -5.10 5.63
N VAL A 66 6.16 -4.94 4.38
CA VAL A 66 5.37 -5.93 3.62
C VAL A 66 6.07 -6.26 2.31
N ASP A 67 6.13 -7.54 1.94
CA ASP A 67 6.48 -7.99 0.60
C ASP A 67 5.22 -8.54 -0.09
N PHE A 68 4.88 -7.98 -1.25
CA PHE A 68 3.70 -8.39 -2.01
C PHE A 68 3.93 -9.64 -2.87
N ARG A 69 5.19 -10.07 -3.06
CA ARG A 69 5.52 -11.26 -3.86
C ARG A 69 5.14 -12.56 -3.16
N ASP A 70 5.41 -12.65 -1.86
CA ASP A 70 5.21 -13.86 -1.05
C ASP A 70 4.28 -13.63 0.15
N GLY A 71 3.73 -12.42 0.26
CA GLY A 71 2.86 -12.03 1.36
C GLY A 71 3.57 -11.88 2.69
N PHE A 72 4.91 -11.78 2.69
CA PHE A 72 5.66 -11.58 3.91
C PHE A 72 5.26 -10.28 4.62
N ALA A 73 5.04 -10.37 5.92
CA ALA A 73 4.75 -9.22 6.77
C ALA A 73 5.61 -9.33 8.03
N GLY A 74 6.54 -8.39 8.21
CA GLY A 74 7.60 -8.54 9.21
C GLY A 74 8.28 -7.22 9.54
N PHE A 75 9.59 -7.28 9.77
CA PHE A 75 10.40 -6.13 10.15
C PHE A 75 11.68 -6.08 9.33
N ALA A 76 12.13 -4.87 9.02
CA ALA A 76 13.42 -4.60 8.42
C ALA A 76 14.18 -3.55 9.26
N GLY A 77 15.49 -3.70 9.33
CA GLY A 77 16.38 -2.82 10.09
C GLY A 77 17.17 -1.87 9.21
N LYS A 78 18.14 -1.17 9.82
CA LYS A 78 18.89 -0.08 9.19
C LYS A 78 19.68 -0.44 7.93
N ALA A 79 20.13 -1.69 7.81
CA ALA A 79 20.90 -2.16 6.66
C ALA A 79 20.04 -2.50 5.44
N ASN A 80 18.70 -2.48 5.58
CA ASN A 80 17.79 -2.88 4.53
C ASN A 80 17.39 -1.69 3.66
N ILE A 81 17.13 -1.98 2.39
CA ILE A 81 16.64 -1.02 1.40
C ILE A 81 15.30 -1.56 0.90
N GLY A 82 14.31 -0.69 0.88
CA GLY A 82 12.96 -1.01 0.44
C GLY A 82 12.41 0.07 -0.49
N ARG A 83 11.10 0.00 -0.72
CA ARG A 83 10.34 1.02 -1.44
C ARG A 83 9.26 1.57 -0.54
N ALA A 84 8.68 2.71 -0.91
CA ALA A 84 7.47 3.20 -0.26
C ALA A 84 6.41 3.48 -1.30
N ARG A 85 5.16 3.18 -0.94
CA ARG A 85 3.98 3.77 -1.56
C ARG A 85 3.47 4.85 -0.62
N LEU A 86 2.83 5.86 -1.18
CA LEU A 86 2.18 6.88 -0.38
C LEU A 86 0.67 6.68 -0.41
N VAL A 87 0.06 6.99 0.71
CA VAL A 87 -1.38 6.99 0.90
C VAL A 87 -1.83 8.38 1.31
N SER A 88 -3.01 8.78 0.85
CA SER A 88 -3.67 10.01 1.26
C SER A 88 -4.82 9.70 2.20
N SER A 89 -4.87 10.45 3.30
CA SER A 89 -5.92 10.32 4.33
C SER A 89 -7.27 10.92 3.89
N ILE A 90 -7.39 11.42 2.66
CA ILE A 90 -8.69 11.82 2.11
C ILE A 90 -9.51 10.56 1.91
N LYS A 91 -10.34 10.26 2.90
CA LYS A 91 -11.28 9.15 2.84
C LYS A 91 -12.40 9.52 1.87
N THR A 92 -12.44 8.79 0.78
CA THR A 92 -13.57 8.77 -0.14
C THR A 92 -14.65 7.82 0.40
N GLN A 93 -15.87 7.89 -0.13
CA GLN A 93 -16.95 7.02 0.32
C GLN A 93 -16.56 5.54 0.18
N HIS A 94 -16.73 4.80 1.28
CA HIS A 94 -16.56 3.35 1.34
C HIS A 94 -17.81 2.69 0.77
N LEU A 95 -17.72 2.20 -0.47
CA LEU A 95 -18.86 1.62 -1.18
C LEU A 95 -18.70 0.12 -1.44
N TRP A 96 -17.52 -0.44 -1.19
CA TRP A 96 -17.24 -1.85 -1.50
C TRP A 96 -17.45 -2.75 -0.29
N LYS A 97 -18.07 -3.91 -0.52
CA LYS A 97 -18.26 -4.98 0.48
C LYS A 97 -17.61 -6.27 0.00
N SER A 98 -17.03 -7.03 0.93
CA SER A 98 -16.51 -8.37 0.65
C SER A 98 -17.60 -9.24 0.01
N GLY A 99 -17.25 -9.91 -1.10
CA GLY A 99 -18.18 -10.73 -1.87
C GLY A 99 -18.98 -9.99 -2.95
N ASP A 100 -18.76 -8.69 -3.12
CA ASP A 100 -19.31 -7.96 -4.28
C ASP A 100 -18.52 -8.31 -5.55
N CYS A 101 -19.06 -9.24 -6.34
CA CYS A 101 -18.50 -9.65 -7.63
C CYS A 101 -18.75 -8.63 -8.75
N ALA A 102 -19.64 -7.64 -8.53
CA ALA A 102 -20.01 -6.66 -9.55
C ALA A 102 -19.02 -5.50 -9.63
N GLY A 103 -18.18 -5.30 -8.60
CA GLY A 103 -17.20 -4.21 -8.55
C GLY A 103 -15.81 -4.64 -8.06
N PHE A 104 -14.77 -4.22 -8.78
CA PHE A 104 -13.40 -4.32 -8.30
C PHE A 104 -13.18 -3.42 -7.06
N ARG A 105 -12.47 -3.95 -6.05
CA ARG A 105 -12.05 -3.22 -4.84
C ARG A 105 -11.27 -1.95 -5.19
N TYR A 106 -10.44 -2.02 -6.21
CA TYR A 106 -9.59 -0.92 -6.65
C TYR A 106 -10.15 -0.23 -7.89
N GLU A 107 -9.97 1.09 -7.95
CA GLU A 107 -10.33 1.93 -9.10
C GLU A 107 -9.14 2.84 -9.40
N VAL A 108 -8.63 2.74 -10.63
CA VAL A 108 -7.57 3.63 -11.12
C VAL A 108 -8.20 4.96 -11.49
N LEU A 109 -7.76 6.02 -10.82
CA LEU A 109 -8.08 7.41 -11.11
C LEU A 109 -7.00 8.00 -12.02
N GLN A 110 -7.22 9.22 -12.51
CA GLN A 110 -6.21 9.94 -13.30
C GLN A 110 -4.95 10.24 -12.47
N GLY A 111 -3.80 10.32 -13.16
CA GLY A 111 -2.52 10.71 -12.56
C GLY A 111 -1.83 9.64 -11.72
N GLY A 112 -2.10 8.35 -11.98
CA GLY A 112 -1.46 7.25 -11.25
C GLY A 112 -1.92 7.16 -9.79
N ILE A 113 -3.18 7.52 -9.52
CA ILE A 113 -3.80 7.38 -8.20
C ILE A 113 -4.76 6.20 -8.24
N VAL A 114 -4.75 5.38 -7.21
CA VAL A 114 -5.65 4.24 -7.04
C VAL A 114 -6.53 4.47 -5.83
N LYS A 115 -7.84 4.38 -6.01
CA LYS A 115 -8.81 4.40 -4.91
C LYS A 115 -9.04 2.98 -4.42
N ASP A 116 -8.82 2.75 -3.13
CA ASP A 116 -9.26 1.54 -2.43
C ASP A 116 -10.67 1.76 -1.91
N LYS A 117 -11.68 1.17 -2.57
CA LYS A 117 -13.09 1.33 -2.22
C LYS A 117 -13.46 0.64 -0.90
N LYS A 118 -12.60 -0.25 -0.37
CA LYS A 118 -12.78 -0.89 0.94
C LYS A 118 -12.41 0.07 2.06
N THR A 119 -11.24 0.70 1.97
CA THR A 119 -10.69 1.58 3.02
C THR A 119 -10.93 3.06 2.77
N GLY A 120 -11.48 3.42 1.60
CA GLY A 120 -11.72 4.80 1.19
C GLY A 120 -10.43 5.57 0.89
N LEU A 121 -9.26 4.97 1.09
CA LEU A 121 -7.95 5.58 0.93
C LEU A 121 -7.58 5.73 -0.54
N LEU A 122 -6.80 6.78 -0.83
CA LEU A 122 -6.17 6.97 -2.12
C LEU A 122 -4.70 6.58 -2.02
N TRP A 123 -4.22 5.80 -2.97
CA TRP A 123 -2.88 5.25 -3.05
C TRP A 123 -2.17 5.75 -4.30
N GLN A 124 -0.85 5.86 -4.24
CA GLN A 124 -0.07 5.98 -5.46
C GLN A 124 0.04 4.61 -6.16
N GLN A 125 -0.30 4.58 -7.44
CA GLN A 125 -0.25 3.40 -8.33
C GLN A 125 1.17 2.84 -8.44
N SER A 126 2.17 3.71 -8.49
CA SER A 126 3.58 3.32 -8.52
C SER A 126 4.21 3.63 -7.18
N ALA A 127 5.11 2.74 -6.75
CA ALA A 127 5.99 3.05 -5.64
C ALA A 127 6.85 4.26 -6.00
N LEU A 128 7.34 4.99 -5.00
CA LEU A 128 8.44 5.92 -5.21
C LEU A 128 9.55 5.17 -5.95
N GLN A 129 9.94 5.70 -7.12
CA GLN A 129 10.92 5.03 -7.99
C GLN A 129 12.30 4.90 -7.31
N THR A 130 12.52 5.65 -6.24
CA THR A 130 13.71 5.58 -5.40
C THR A 130 13.65 4.38 -4.45
N LYS A 131 14.75 3.65 -4.42
CA LYS A 131 15.07 2.73 -3.33
C LYS A 131 15.32 3.56 -2.08
N LEU A 132 14.52 3.36 -1.04
CA LEU A 132 14.61 4.11 0.22
C LEU A 132 15.35 3.30 1.28
N SER A 133 16.32 3.95 1.90
CA SER A 133 16.97 3.46 3.12
C SER A 133 16.07 3.65 4.33
N PHE A 134 16.46 3.04 5.44
CA PHE A 134 15.78 3.20 6.72
C PHE A 134 15.69 4.67 7.18
N GLU A 135 16.77 5.42 7.02
CA GLU A 135 16.84 6.83 7.44
C GLU A 135 15.95 7.72 6.55
N ASP A 136 15.85 7.43 5.25
CA ASP A 136 14.94 8.14 4.36
C ASP A 136 13.48 7.97 4.81
N VAL A 137 13.12 6.77 5.26
CA VAL A 137 11.75 6.46 5.73
C VAL A 137 11.45 7.21 7.04
N LEU A 138 12.41 7.29 7.95
CA LEU A 138 12.26 8.07 9.18
C LEU A 138 12.06 9.56 8.87
N ALA A 139 12.85 10.12 7.95
CA ALA A 139 12.69 11.50 7.52
C ALA A 139 11.31 11.75 6.90
N LEU A 140 10.85 10.86 6.01
CA LEU A 140 9.52 10.94 5.39
C LEU A 140 8.37 10.81 6.40
N ARG A 141 8.56 10.06 7.48
CA ARG A 141 7.59 9.94 8.57
C ARG A 141 7.49 11.25 9.37
N ASP A 142 8.64 11.83 9.69
CA ASP A 142 8.73 12.99 10.59
C ASP A 142 8.35 14.31 9.90
N ASP A 143 8.45 14.38 8.57
CA ASP A 143 8.07 15.55 7.74
C ASP A 143 6.55 15.79 7.59
N ALA A 144 5.72 15.30 8.51
CA ALA A 144 4.29 15.59 8.62
C ALA A 144 3.50 15.50 7.29
N GLY A 145 3.76 14.48 6.46
CA GLY A 145 2.95 14.17 5.28
C GLY A 145 2.97 15.23 4.16
N LEU A 146 4.01 16.08 4.11
CA LEU A 146 4.17 17.07 3.05
C LEU A 146 5.19 16.61 2.00
N ILE A 147 4.99 15.40 1.47
CA ILE A 147 5.68 15.01 0.24
C ILE A 147 5.01 15.77 -0.90
N LYS A 148 5.58 16.95 -1.22
CA LYS A 148 5.27 17.68 -2.46
C LYS A 148 5.80 16.84 -3.61
N THR A 149 5.03 15.83 -4.02
CA THR A 149 5.28 15.17 -5.30
C THR A 149 5.04 16.23 -6.37
N LYS A 150 6.12 16.67 -7.01
CA LYS A 150 6.03 17.32 -8.31
C LYS A 150 5.45 16.25 -9.23
N VAL A 151 4.13 16.29 -9.42
CA VAL A 151 3.49 15.57 -10.52
C VAL A 151 4.06 16.25 -11.77
N ALA A 152 5.00 15.55 -12.43
CA ALA A 152 5.56 15.97 -13.70
C ALA A 152 4.52 15.81 -14.81
#